data_AF-A0AB36EVI5-F1
#
_entry.id   AF-A0AB36EVI5-F1
#
_cell.length_a   1.000
_cell.length_b   1.000
_cell.length_c   1.000
_cell.angle_alpha   90.00
_cell.angle_beta   90.00
_cell.angle_gamma   90.00
#
_symmetry.space_group_name_H-M   'P 1'
#
loop_
_entity.id
_entity.type
_entity.pdbx_description
1 polymer ?
#
loop_
_entity_poly.entity_id
_entity_poly.type
_entity_poly.pdbx_seq_one_letter_code
_entity_poly.pdbx_strand_id
1 'polypeptide(L)'
;MLESVAQLWPEFAFWLATGVTDAKNGHVACVNGVSKQFYPERPSSQRNAARPYFNQLIEMFRRSYGEGPGWLDAATERDAQVQLLKLEVARDAERLAFSEVEPSSTEVLNLARESYKQALSEDWLSALSTKPND
;
A
#
# COMPACT_ATOMS: atom_id res chain seq x y z
N MET A 1 9.74 18.49 11.43
CA MET A 1 10.13 18.98 10.07
C MET A 1 10.44 17.82 9.13
N LEU A 2 11.48 17.00 9.38
CA LEU A 2 11.77 15.82 8.54
C LEU A 2 10.62 14.83 8.47
N GLU A 3 9.95 14.60 9.61
CA GLU A 3 8.75 13.76 9.66
C GLU A 3 7.64 14.26 8.73
N SER A 4 7.34 15.56 8.75
CA SER A 4 6.30 16.16 7.92
C SER A 4 6.62 16.01 6.42
N VAL A 5 7.88 16.19 6.05
CA VAL A 5 8.37 15.99 4.68
C VAL A 5 8.27 14.52 4.27
N ALA A 6 8.63 13.60 5.17
CA ALA A 6 8.53 12.16 4.94
C ALA A 6 7.07 11.69 4.78
N GLN A 7 6.12 12.30 5.49
CA GLN A 7 4.69 12.02 5.32
C GLN A 7 4.11 12.62 4.03
N LEU A 8 4.67 13.73 3.54
CA LEU A 8 4.25 14.37 2.28
C LEU A 8 4.77 13.63 1.04
N TRP A 9 6.01 13.13 1.12
CA TRP A 9 6.68 12.43 0.03
C TRP A 9 7.34 11.14 0.53
N PRO A 10 6.52 10.12 0.85
CA PRO A 10 7.02 8.86 1.41
C PRO A 10 8.01 8.16 0.47
N GLU A 11 7.83 8.27 -0.85
CA GLU A 11 8.75 7.72 -1.85
C GLU A 11 10.20 8.25 -1.74
N PHE A 12 10.37 9.45 -1.18
CA PHE A 12 11.65 10.14 -1.08
C PHE A 12 12.20 10.19 0.35
N ALA A 13 11.41 9.81 1.35
CA ALA A 13 11.77 9.92 2.76
C ALA A 13 13.08 9.17 3.10
N PHE A 14 13.23 7.95 2.58
CA PHE A 14 14.43 7.15 2.78
C PHE A 14 15.68 7.82 2.21
N TRP A 15 15.57 8.32 0.97
CA TRP A 15 16.66 9.04 0.32
C TRP A 15 16.99 10.35 1.04
N LEU A 16 15.97 11.11 1.46
CA LEU A 16 16.17 12.37 2.19
C LEU A 16 16.90 12.15 3.52
N ALA A 17 16.65 11.04 4.20
CA ALA A 17 17.28 10.73 5.49
C ALA A 17 18.69 10.14 5.36
N THR A 18 18.96 9.39 4.29
CA THR A 18 20.19 8.57 4.17
C THR A 18 21.13 9.01 3.05
N GLY A 19 20.62 9.75 2.06
CA GLY A 19 21.31 10.02 0.80
C GLY A 19 21.45 8.79 -0.12
N VAL A 20 20.90 7.65 0.27
CA VAL A 20 21.00 6.36 -0.45
C VAL A 20 19.72 6.11 -1.25
N THR A 21 19.88 5.48 -2.42
CA THR A 21 18.76 5.02 -3.26
C THR A 21 18.62 3.51 -3.13
N ASP A 22 17.38 3.04 -3.06
CA ASP A 22 17.01 1.63 -3.04
C ASP A 22 15.78 1.45 -3.92
N ALA A 23 16.01 1.51 -5.22
CA ALA A 23 14.94 1.49 -6.20
C ALA A 23 14.18 0.16 -6.25
N LYS A 24 14.78 -0.95 -5.78
CA LYS A 24 14.11 -2.25 -5.63
C LYS A 24 12.92 -2.14 -4.68
N ASN A 25 13.05 -1.38 -3.60
CA ASN A 25 11.98 -1.15 -2.63
C ASN A 25 11.17 0.13 -2.89
N GLY A 26 11.46 0.85 -3.99
CA GLY A 26 10.76 2.07 -4.37
C GLY A 26 11.26 3.33 -3.66
N HIS A 27 12.41 3.27 -2.99
CA HIS A 27 13.09 4.43 -2.42
C HIS A 27 13.93 5.09 -3.50
N VAL A 28 13.35 6.03 -4.22
CA VAL A 28 14.00 6.68 -5.38
C VAL A 28 14.55 8.04 -4.98
N ALA A 29 15.65 8.50 -5.58
CA ALA A 29 16.11 9.87 -5.36
C ALA A 29 15.25 10.90 -6.13
N CYS A 30 15.05 12.09 -5.56
CA CYS A 30 14.30 13.19 -6.20
C CYS A 30 14.94 13.72 -7.49
N VAL A 31 16.24 13.48 -7.70
CA VAL A 31 17.02 14.12 -8.77
C VAL A 31 17.52 13.06 -9.74
N ASN A 32 16.92 13.01 -10.93
CA ASN A 32 17.39 12.21 -12.08
C ASN A 32 17.62 10.71 -11.79
N GLY A 33 16.87 10.13 -10.85
CA GLY A 33 16.99 8.71 -10.53
C GLY A 33 16.55 7.76 -11.64
N VAL A 34 15.94 8.29 -12.69
CA VAL A 34 15.58 7.52 -13.90
C VAL A 34 16.76 7.37 -14.85
N SER A 35 17.74 8.31 -14.84
CA SER A 35 18.83 8.34 -15.82
C SER A 35 20.19 7.94 -15.27
N LYS A 36 20.38 7.97 -13.95
CA LYS A 36 21.59 7.45 -13.30
C LYS A 36 21.33 6.01 -12.89
N GLN A 37 22.03 5.07 -13.53
CA GLN A 37 22.27 3.76 -12.95
C GLN A 37 22.99 3.99 -11.62
N PHE A 38 22.24 4.04 -10.54
CA PHE A 38 22.81 4.10 -9.21
C PHE A 38 23.67 2.87 -8.99
N TYR A 39 24.60 2.93 -8.05
CA TYR A 39 25.55 1.85 -7.80
C TYR A 39 25.18 1.18 -6.47
N PRO A 40 25.00 -0.15 -6.39
CA PRO A 40 24.97 -1.17 -7.44
C PRO A 40 23.51 -1.43 -7.89
N GLU A 41 22.91 -0.54 -8.68
CA GLU A 41 21.50 -0.63 -9.02
C GLU A 41 21.22 -1.30 -10.36
N ARG A 42 20.13 -2.05 -10.29
CA ARG A 42 19.48 -2.82 -11.36
C ARG A 42 18.44 -1.92 -12.03
N PRO A 43 18.02 -2.22 -13.26
CA PRO A 43 16.89 -1.51 -13.87
C PRO A 43 15.68 -1.55 -12.94
N SER A 44 15.21 -0.37 -12.54
CA SER A 44 13.99 -0.18 -11.76
C SER A 44 13.05 0.74 -12.54
N SER A 45 11.78 0.36 -12.62
CA SER A 45 10.72 1.18 -13.20
C SER A 45 9.97 1.95 -12.12
N GLN A 46 9.16 2.92 -12.53
CA GLN A 46 8.26 3.62 -11.62
C GLN A 46 7.18 2.66 -11.09
N ARG A 47 7.13 2.49 -9.77
CA ARG A 47 6.12 1.68 -9.07
C ARG A 47 4.93 2.57 -8.70
N ASN A 48 3.89 2.57 -9.54
CA ASN A 48 2.75 3.46 -9.41
C ASN A 48 1.83 3.08 -8.24
N ALA A 49 1.81 1.81 -7.82
CA ALA A 49 0.97 1.33 -6.73
C ALA A 49 1.56 1.58 -5.33
N ALA A 50 2.85 1.88 -5.22
CA ALA A 50 3.51 2.13 -3.93
C ALA A 50 3.01 3.42 -3.27
N ARG A 51 2.86 4.51 -4.04
CA ARG A 51 2.42 5.81 -3.54
C ARG A 51 1.01 5.78 -2.90
N PRO A 52 -0.05 5.27 -3.55
CA PRO A 52 -1.35 5.19 -2.92
C PRO A 52 -1.36 4.24 -1.71
N TYR A 53 -0.57 3.16 -1.71
CA TYR A 53 -0.40 2.28 -0.54
C TYR A 53 0.15 3.04 0.67
N PHE A 54 1.23 3.82 0.49
CA PHE A 54 1.80 4.58 1.61
C PHE A 54 0.89 5.71 2.08
N ASN A 55 0.19 6.40 1.17
CA ASN A 55 -0.80 7.40 1.56
C ASN A 55 -1.91 6.79 2.43
N GLN A 56 -2.41 5.60 2.07
CA GLN A 56 -3.41 4.88 2.86
C GLN A 56 -2.87 4.51 4.25
N LEU A 57 -1.63 4.02 4.34
CA LEU A 57 -0.99 3.71 5.63
C LEU A 57 -0.82 4.95 6.51
N ILE A 58 -0.37 6.06 5.93
CA ILE A 58 -0.17 7.32 6.67
C ILE A 58 -1.50 7.84 7.20
N GLU A 59 -2.55 7.78 6.39
CA GLU A 59 -3.89 8.19 6.80
C GLU A 59 -4.45 7.30 7.91
N MET A 60 -4.34 5.98 7.76
CA MET A 60 -4.74 5.03 8.81
C MET A 60 -3.94 5.25 10.10
N PHE A 61 -2.64 5.50 10.01
CA PHE A 61 -1.79 5.81 11.16
C PHE A 61 -2.25 7.09 11.87
N ARG A 62 -2.53 8.16 11.11
CA ARG A 62 -3.02 9.42 11.67
C ARG A 62 -4.34 9.26 12.41
N ARG A 63 -5.26 8.44 11.90
CA ARG A 63 -6.56 8.20 12.53
C ARG A 63 -6.49 7.27 13.74
N SER A 64 -5.61 6.28 13.72
CA SER A 64 -5.49 5.31 14.83
C SER A 64 -4.56 5.78 15.96
N TYR A 65 -3.51 6.54 15.64
CA TYR A 65 -2.43 6.86 16.59
C TYR A 65 -1.96 8.32 16.58
N GLY A 66 -2.26 9.07 15.52
CA GLY A 66 -1.87 10.48 15.40
C GLY A 66 -2.94 11.44 15.94
N GLU A 67 -2.78 12.72 15.59
CA GLU A 67 -3.76 13.77 15.90
C GLU A 67 -4.93 13.83 14.90
N GLY A 68 -5.18 12.73 14.16
CA GLY A 68 -6.27 12.67 13.20
C GLY A 68 -7.64 12.55 13.86
N PRO A 69 -8.73 12.90 13.14
CA PRO A 69 -10.05 12.52 13.58
C PRO A 69 -10.11 10.99 13.57
N GLY A 70 -10.28 10.39 14.74
CA GLY A 70 -10.38 8.93 14.86
C GLY A 70 -11.46 8.32 13.95
N TRP A 71 -11.57 7.00 13.94
CA TRP A 71 -12.56 6.32 13.10
C TRP A 71 -13.99 6.71 13.50
N LEU A 72 -14.79 7.13 12.51
CA LEU A 72 -16.19 7.51 12.71
C LEU A 72 -17.01 6.30 13.18
N ASP A 73 -16.75 5.14 12.57
CA ASP A 73 -17.32 3.86 12.93
C ASP A 73 -16.40 2.70 12.49
N ALA A 74 -16.72 1.51 13.00
CA ALA A 74 -15.98 0.28 12.68
C ALA A 74 -16.13 -0.14 11.20
N ALA A 75 -17.13 0.37 10.49
CA ALA A 75 -17.31 0.10 9.06
C ALA A 75 -16.27 0.88 8.23
N THR A 76 -16.09 2.16 8.54
CA THR A 76 -15.12 3.05 7.87
C THR A 76 -13.68 2.57 8.10
N GLU A 77 -13.39 2.08 9.30
CA GLU A 77 -12.10 1.47 9.60
C GLU A 77 -11.88 0.18 8.79
N ARG A 78 -12.87 -0.70 8.73
CA ARG A 78 -12.81 -1.93 7.90
C ARG A 78 -12.61 -1.60 6.43
N ASP A 79 -13.32 -0.63 5.89
CA ASP A 79 -13.19 -0.21 4.49
C ASP A 79 -11.77 0.28 4.19
N ALA A 80 -11.17 1.05 5.11
CA ALA A 80 -9.79 1.48 5.00
C ALA A 80 -8.80 0.30 5.05
N GLN A 81 -9.08 -0.72 5.85
CA GLN A 81 -8.28 -1.95 5.91
C GLN A 81 -8.37 -2.74 4.61
N VAL A 82 -9.55 -2.94 4.02
CA VAL A 82 -9.64 -3.59 2.71
C VAL A 82 -8.97 -2.78 1.61
N GLN A 83 -9.06 -1.46 1.69
CA GLN A 83 -8.41 -0.59 0.72
C GLN A 83 -6.88 -0.73 0.79
N LEU A 84 -6.32 -0.82 2.00
CA LEU A 84 -4.89 -1.07 2.19
C LEU A 84 -4.47 -2.40 1.55
N LEU A 85 -5.23 -3.46 1.79
CA LEU A 85 -4.95 -4.80 1.28
C LEU A 85 -5.02 -4.87 -0.26
N LYS A 86 -5.96 -4.14 -0.86
CA LYS A 86 -6.04 -3.98 -2.32
C LYS A 86 -4.77 -3.35 -2.88
N LEU A 87 -4.28 -2.30 -2.23
CA LEU A 87 -3.10 -1.54 -2.65
C LEU A 87 -1.80 -2.34 -2.45
N GLU A 88 -1.74 -3.15 -1.40
CA GLU A 88 -0.62 -4.05 -1.13
C GLU A 88 -0.38 -5.04 -2.27
N VAL A 89 -1.41 -5.74 -2.72
CA VAL A 89 -1.26 -6.66 -3.87
C VAL A 89 -0.92 -5.92 -5.14
N ALA A 90 -1.33 -4.65 -5.29
CA ALA A 90 -1.03 -3.89 -6.50
C ALA A 90 0.46 -3.55 -6.53
N ARG A 91 0.98 -3.11 -5.39
CA ARG A 91 2.41 -2.87 -5.17
C ARG A 91 3.24 -4.14 -5.39
N ASP A 92 2.74 -5.28 -4.94
CA ASP A 92 3.47 -6.55 -5.02
C ASP A 92 3.39 -7.17 -6.42
N ALA A 93 2.29 -6.97 -7.15
CA ALA A 93 2.18 -7.31 -8.57
C ALA A 93 3.20 -6.51 -9.41
N GLU A 94 3.34 -5.21 -9.15
CA GLU A 94 4.37 -4.40 -9.80
C GLU A 94 5.77 -4.93 -9.50
N ARG A 95 6.05 -5.32 -8.24
CA ARG A 95 7.36 -5.86 -7.86
C ARG A 95 7.72 -7.14 -8.62
N LEU A 96 6.76 -8.05 -8.77
CA LEU A 96 6.98 -9.33 -9.46
C LEU A 96 7.19 -9.14 -10.96
N ALA A 97 6.52 -8.16 -11.57
CA ALA A 97 6.66 -7.83 -13.00
C ALA A 97 8.09 -7.43 -13.40
N PHE A 98 8.93 -6.99 -12.45
CA PHE A 98 10.32 -6.62 -12.70
C PHE A 98 11.33 -7.69 -12.27
N SER A 99 10.86 -8.87 -11.87
CA SER A 99 11.70 -9.99 -11.46
C SER A 99 11.65 -11.12 -12.51
N GLU A 100 12.77 -11.79 -12.77
CA GLU A 100 12.88 -12.92 -13.73
C GLU A 100 12.23 -14.22 -13.18
N VAL A 101 11.01 -14.14 -12.66
CA VAL A 101 10.37 -15.26 -11.93
C VAL A 101 9.14 -15.78 -12.68
N GLU A 102 9.11 -17.06 -13.04
CA GLU A 102 7.99 -17.80 -13.67
C GLU A 102 7.75 -19.15 -12.94
N PRO A 103 6.65 -19.90 -13.19
CA PRO A 103 5.29 -19.57 -13.65
C PRO A 103 4.24 -19.60 -12.49
N SER A 104 4.66 -19.95 -11.27
CA SER A 104 3.84 -20.07 -10.05
C SER A 104 3.75 -18.77 -9.23
N SER A 105 4.57 -17.76 -9.53
CA SER A 105 4.70 -16.46 -8.84
C SER A 105 3.42 -15.63 -8.81
N THR A 106 2.45 -16.07 -9.58
CA THR A 106 1.42 -15.26 -10.23
C THR A 106 0.04 -15.87 -10.00
N GLU A 107 -0.09 -17.17 -9.75
CA GLU A 107 -1.34 -17.78 -9.22
C GLU A 107 -1.59 -17.41 -7.75
N VAL A 108 -0.58 -16.80 -7.14
CA VAL A 108 -0.36 -16.76 -5.69
C VAL A 108 -0.61 -15.37 -5.11
N LEU A 109 -0.20 -14.30 -5.81
CA LEU A 109 -0.82 -12.98 -5.59
C LEU A 109 -2.34 -13.01 -5.85
N ASN A 110 -2.79 -14.04 -6.57
CA ASN A 110 -4.17 -14.19 -6.98
C ASN A 110 -5.03 -14.87 -5.93
N LEU A 111 -4.57 -15.88 -5.22
CA LEU A 111 -5.22 -16.22 -3.95
C LEU A 111 -5.08 -15.08 -2.92
N ALA A 112 -3.94 -14.38 -2.93
CA ALA A 112 -3.59 -13.36 -1.92
C ALA A 112 -4.65 -12.28 -1.82
N ARG A 113 -5.27 -11.98 -2.95
CA ARG A 113 -6.32 -11.00 -3.00
C ARG A 113 -7.68 -11.58 -2.67
N GLU A 114 -7.92 -12.85 -2.91
CA GLU A 114 -9.20 -13.54 -2.66
C GLU A 114 -9.55 -13.61 -1.17
N SER A 115 -8.56 -13.56 -0.32
CA SER A 115 -8.71 -13.59 1.14
C SER A 115 -8.87 -12.22 1.77
N TYR A 116 -8.18 -11.18 1.28
CA TYR A 116 -8.44 -9.78 1.69
C TYR A 116 -9.92 -9.43 1.54
N LYS A 117 -10.53 -10.09 0.57
CA LYS A 117 -11.91 -10.00 0.15
C LYS A 117 -12.85 -10.89 0.95
N GLN A 118 -12.40 -12.02 1.48
CA GLN A 118 -13.19 -12.71 2.51
C GLN A 118 -13.16 -11.96 3.83
N ALA A 119 -12.06 -11.33 4.22
CA ALA A 119 -11.87 -10.82 5.58
C ALA A 119 -12.60 -9.51 5.92
N LEU A 120 -13.16 -8.87 4.90
CA LEU A 120 -14.12 -7.80 5.10
C LEU A 120 -15.56 -8.32 5.24
N SER A 121 -15.74 -9.62 5.00
CA SER A 121 -16.99 -10.36 4.91
C SER A 121 -16.96 -11.43 6.05
N GLU A 122 -17.98 -11.83 6.79
CA GLU A 122 -19.43 -11.62 6.79
C GLU A 122 -19.87 -11.74 8.28
N ASP A 123 -20.98 -11.15 8.73
CA ASP A 123 -22.26 -11.15 8.02
C ASP A 123 -22.76 -9.83 7.47
N TRP A 124 -22.78 -9.80 6.14
CA TRP A 124 -23.64 -8.95 5.34
C TRP A 124 -25.14 -9.14 5.65
N LEU A 125 -25.56 -10.16 6.43
CA LEU A 125 -26.94 -10.46 6.82
C LEU A 125 -27.16 -10.76 8.33
N SER A 126 -26.59 -9.95 9.23
CA SER A 126 -27.52 -9.32 10.19
C SER A 126 -28.51 -8.37 9.45
N ALA A 127 -28.16 -7.96 8.22
CA ALA A 127 -28.95 -7.12 7.32
C ALA A 127 -30.12 -7.80 6.55
N LEU A 128 -30.51 -9.06 6.82
CA LEU A 128 -31.82 -9.63 6.39
C LEU A 128 -32.67 -10.16 7.54
N SER A 129 -32.18 -10.19 8.79
CA SER A 129 -32.96 -10.72 9.93
C SER A 129 -34.09 -9.79 10.41
N THR A 130 -34.21 -8.56 9.93
CA THR A 130 -35.19 -7.58 10.43
C THR A 130 -36.07 -7.01 9.32
N LYS A 131 -36.89 -7.85 8.68
CA LYS A 131 -38.22 -7.37 8.25
C LYS A 131 -39.20 -7.68 9.38
N PRO A 132 -39.70 -6.68 10.11
CA PRO A 132 -40.85 -6.87 10.96
C PRO A 132 -42.13 -6.89 10.10
N ASN A 133 -43.10 -7.63 10.61
CA ASN A 133 -44.55 -7.49 10.45
C ASN A 133 -45.31 -8.54 9.61
N ASP A 134 -46.21 -9.14 10.39
CA ASP A 134 -47.58 -9.61 10.13
C ASP A 134 -47.79 -10.99 9.51
#